data_AF-A0A7W9DZH1-F1
#
_entry.id   AF-A0A7W9DZH1-F1
#
_cell.length_a   1.000
_cell.length_b   1.000
_cell.length_c   1.000
_cell.angle_alpha   90.00
_cell.angle_beta   90.00
_cell.angle_gamma   90.00
#
_symmetry.space_group_name_H-M   'P 1'
#
loop_
_entity.id
_entity.type
_entity.pdbx_description
1 polymer ?
#
loop_
_entity_poly.entity_id
_entity_poly.type
_entity_poly.pdbx_seq_one_letter_code
_entity_poly.pdbx_strand_id
1 'polypeptide(L)'
;MEEIFKKLNYQPSSLSDIELNNPEEVIKTFFENYPIHQTRVVLWDLYKGWTYHASEYADLEQISTMMSFYTQMVDFYNASFICAEKRKKGL
;
A
#
# COMPACT_ATOMS: atom_id res chain seq x y z
N MET A 1 7.67 19.51 -0.97
CA MET A 1 7.93 18.54 -2.07
C MET A 1 9.37 18.06 -2.06
N GLU A 2 10.36 18.95 -2.04
CA GLU A 2 11.78 18.56 -2.09
C GLU A 2 12.21 17.60 -0.96
N GLU A 3 11.74 17.79 0.28
CA GLU A 3 12.00 16.86 1.39
C GLU A 3 11.28 15.51 1.25
N ILE A 4 10.09 15.49 0.66
CA ILE A 4 9.31 14.27 0.40
C ILE A 4 10.02 13.45 -0.69
N PHE A 5 10.44 14.13 -1.76
CA PHE A 5 11.20 13.52 -2.85
C PHE A 5 12.56 13.01 -2.39
N LYS A 6 13.24 13.71 -1.48
CA LYS A 6 14.46 13.18 -0.85
C LYS A 6 14.18 11.87 -0.14
N LYS A 7 13.13 11.79 0.69
CA LYS A 7 12.74 10.54 1.38
C LYS A 7 12.44 9.40 0.41
N LEU A 8 11.76 9.69 -0.70
CA LEU A 8 11.48 8.71 -1.75
C LEU A 8 12.75 8.30 -2.50
N ASN A 9 13.64 9.23 -2.85
CA ASN A 9 14.88 8.98 -3.60
C ASN A 9 15.93 8.15 -2.83
N TYR A 10 15.80 8.00 -1.51
CA TYR A 10 16.62 7.05 -0.74
C TYR A 10 16.23 5.59 -1.01
N GLN A 11 15.14 5.35 -1.74
CA GLN A 11 14.73 4.04 -2.24
C GLN A 11 14.33 4.13 -3.73
N PRO A 12 14.37 3.04 -4.50
CA PRO A 12 13.86 3.05 -5.86
C PRO A 12 12.34 3.33 -5.84
N SER A 13 11.91 4.42 -6.48
CA SER A 13 10.49 4.67 -6.77
C SER A 13 10.26 4.42 -8.26
N SER A 14 9.16 3.76 -8.59
CA SER A 14 8.73 3.56 -9.98
C SER A 14 7.82 4.69 -10.48
N LEU A 15 7.54 5.70 -9.66
CA LEU A 15 6.67 6.81 -10.03
C LEU A 15 7.40 7.78 -10.97
N SER A 16 6.75 8.13 -12.07
CA SER A 16 7.16 9.21 -12.95
C SER A 16 7.02 10.59 -12.29
N ASP A 17 7.65 11.61 -12.87
CA ASP A 17 7.52 13.00 -12.40
C ASP A 17 6.05 13.47 -12.37
N ILE A 18 5.23 13.00 -13.31
CA ILE A 18 3.80 13.34 -13.36
C ILE A 18 3.08 12.72 -12.16
N GLU A 19 3.35 11.46 -11.85
CA GLU A 19 2.73 10.74 -10.73
C GLU A 19 3.20 11.28 -9.38
N LEU A 20 4.47 11.69 -9.27
CA LEU A 20 5.02 12.35 -8.08
C LEU A 20 4.30 13.67 -7.77
N ASN A 21 3.90 14.41 -8.81
CA ASN A 21 3.17 15.66 -8.66
C ASN A 21 1.64 15.47 -8.53
N ASN A 22 1.12 14.27 -8.84
CA ASN A 22 -0.30 13.93 -8.79
C ASN A 22 -0.54 12.57 -8.10
N PRO A 23 -0.09 12.39 -6.84
CA PRO A 23 -0.15 11.11 -6.14
C PRO A 23 -1.58 10.57 -5.96
N GLU A 24 -2.57 11.44 -5.94
CA GLU A 24 -4.00 11.10 -5.96
C GLU A 24 -4.43 10.25 -7.17
N GLU A 25 -3.88 10.53 -8.37
CA GLU A 25 -4.27 9.82 -9.59
C GLU A 25 -3.67 8.42 -9.57
N VAL A 26 -2.50 8.24 -8.95
CA VAL A 26 -1.92 6.92 -8.68
C VAL A 26 -2.86 6.08 -7.81
N ILE A 27 -3.37 6.67 -6.73
CA ILE A 27 -4.30 5.99 -5.82
C ILE A 27 -5.61 5.65 -6.54
N LYS A 28 -6.14 6.59 -7.32
CA LYS A 28 -7.36 6.37 -8.11
C LYS A 28 -7.17 5.25 -9.14
N THR A 29 -6.12 5.32 -9.95
CA THR A 29 -5.80 4.29 -10.95
C THR A 29 -5.58 2.91 -10.30
N PHE A 30 -4.99 2.86 -9.10
CA PHE A 30 -4.90 1.60 -8.36
C PHE A 30 -6.29 0.99 -8.09
N PHE A 31 -7.24 1.77 -7.55
CA PHE A 31 -8.58 1.26 -7.22
C PHE A 31 -9.51 1.05 -8.43
N GLU A 32 -9.21 1.68 -9.57
CA GLU A 32 -9.86 1.37 -10.86
C GLU A 32 -9.46 -0.03 -11.36
N ASN A 33 -8.20 -0.41 -11.18
CA ASN A 33 -7.68 -1.73 -11.56
C ASN A 33 -7.94 -2.82 -10.51
N TYR A 34 -7.95 -2.45 -9.23
CA TYR A 34 -8.10 -3.36 -8.11
C TYR A 34 -9.22 -2.88 -7.17
N PRO A 35 -10.48 -3.30 -7.41
CA PRO A 35 -11.59 -2.99 -6.51
C PRO A 35 -11.25 -3.32 -5.06
N ILE A 36 -11.66 -2.49 -4.10
CA ILE A 36 -11.23 -2.59 -2.70
C ILE A 36 -11.46 -3.99 -2.08
N HIS A 37 -12.54 -4.67 -2.45
CA HIS A 37 -12.84 -6.02 -1.98
C HIS A 37 -11.85 -7.05 -2.53
N GLN A 38 -11.41 -6.92 -3.78
CA GLN A 38 -10.40 -7.78 -4.39
C GLN A 38 -9.01 -7.46 -3.82
N THR A 39 -8.70 -6.18 -3.64
CA THR A 39 -7.41 -5.73 -3.05
C THR A 39 -7.16 -6.39 -1.69
N ARG A 40 -8.17 -6.46 -0.82
CA ARG A 40 -8.03 -7.10 0.49
C ARG A 40 -7.76 -8.60 0.39
N VAL A 41 -8.39 -9.29 -0.56
CA VAL A 41 -8.15 -10.72 -0.80
C VAL A 41 -6.73 -10.94 -1.30
N VAL A 42 -6.29 -10.15 -2.28
CA VAL A 42 -4.93 -10.23 -2.84
C VAL A 42 -3.87 -9.91 -1.77
N LEU A 43 -4.11 -8.90 -0.92
CA LEU A 43 -3.20 -8.59 0.19
C LEU A 43 -3.11 -9.74 1.19
N TRP A 44 -4.23 -10.39 1.51
CA TRP A 44 -4.24 -11.55 2.39
C TRP A 44 -3.47 -12.74 1.79
N ASP A 45 -3.63 -12.99 0.49
CA ASP A 45 -2.88 -14.04 -0.20
C ASP A 45 -1.37 -13.74 -0.22
N LEU A 46 -0.98 -12.49 -0.43
CA LEU A 46 0.41 -12.05 -0.34
C LEU A 46 0.97 -12.22 1.08
N TYR A 47 0.19 -11.87 2.11
CA TYR A 47 0.58 -12.09 3.50
C TYR A 47 0.77 -13.56 3.85
N LYS A 48 -0.14 -14.44 3.42
CA LYS A 48 -0.01 -15.89 3.58
C LYS A 48 1.24 -16.41 2.88
N GLY A 49 1.48 -15.98 1.63
CA GLY A 49 2.67 -16.36 0.87
C GLY A 49 3.96 -15.94 1.57
N TRP A 50 4.00 -14.71 2.08
CA TRP A 50 5.14 -14.22 2.86
C TRP A 50 5.34 -15.04 4.15
N THR A 51 4.27 -15.28 4.90
CA THR A 51 4.33 -16.07 6.15
C THR A 51 4.79 -17.49 5.89
N TYR A 52 4.27 -18.14 4.84
CA TYR A 52 4.67 -19.49 4.45
C TYR A 52 6.14 -19.56 4.04
N HIS A 53 6.61 -18.58 3.26
CA HIS A 53 8.02 -18.52 2.86
C HIS A 53 8.96 -18.24 4.04
N ALA A 54 8.52 -17.44 5.01
CA ALA A 54 9.34 -17.04 6.15
C ALA A 54 9.27 -18.01 7.33
N SER A 55 8.32 -18.95 7.36
CA SER A 55 7.95 -19.70 8.58
C SER A 55 9.09 -20.48 9.25
N GLU A 56 10.07 -20.94 8.47
CA GLU A 56 11.22 -21.71 9.00
C GLU A 56 12.31 -20.81 9.59
N TYR A 57 12.31 -19.53 9.26
CA TYR A 57 13.38 -18.58 9.59
C TYR A 57 12.89 -17.41 10.44
N ALA A 58 11.57 -17.24 10.56
CA ALA A 58 10.96 -16.12 11.26
C ALA A 58 10.93 -16.34 12.76
N ASP A 59 11.52 -15.41 13.51
CA ASP A 59 11.36 -15.36 14.96
C ASP A 59 10.03 -14.71 15.38
N LEU A 60 9.75 -14.73 16.68
CA LEU A 60 8.50 -14.21 17.25
C LEU A 60 8.32 -12.70 16.99
N GLU A 61 9.42 -11.94 16.99
CA GLU A 61 9.41 -10.49 16.74
C GLU A 61 9.10 -10.20 15.27
N GLN A 62 9.70 -10.97 14.36
CA GLN A 62 9.45 -10.89 12.92
C GLN A 62 8.00 -11.26 12.61
N ILE A 63 7.46 -12.33 13.19
CA ILE A 63 6.05 -12.72 13.01
C ILE A 63 5.11 -11.61 13.51
N SER A 64 5.40 -11.03 14.69
CA SER A 64 4.61 -9.93 15.23
C SER A 64 4.65 -8.69 14.33
N THR A 65 5.83 -8.37 13.80
CA THR A 65 6.05 -7.28 12.85
C THR A 65 5.26 -7.50 11.56
N MET A 66 5.30 -8.71 11.00
CA MET A 66 4.55 -9.08 9.79
C MET A 66 3.04 -8.92 9.99
N MET A 67 2.50 -9.38 11.11
CA MET A 67 1.08 -9.24 11.45
C MET A 67 0.67 -7.77 11.62
N SER A 68 1.50 -6.99 12.31
CA SER A 68 1.28 -5.56 12.52
C SER A 68 1.29 -4.79 11.19
N PHE A 69 2.29 -5.08 10.34
CA PHE A 69 2.41 -4.48 9.02
C PHE A 69 1.20 -4.80 8.14
N TYR A 70 0.77 -6.07 8.09
CA TYR A 70 -0.45 -6.46 7.35
C TYR A 70 -1.67 -5.65 7.80
N THR A 71 -1.87 -5.52 9.11
CA THR A 71 -3.01 -4.78 9.67
C THR A 71 -2.96 -3.31 9.26
N GLN A 72 -1.80 -2.66 9.39
CA GLN A 72 -1.61 -1.26 8.99
C GLN A 72 -1.79 -1.08 7.46
N MET A 73 -1.39 -2.05 6.65
CA MET A 73 -1.60 -2.02 5.20
C MET A 73 -3.07 -2.11 4.82
N VAL A 74 -3.87 -2.93 5.52
CA VAL A 74 -5.32 -2.99 5.32
C VAL A 74 -5.94 -1.61 5.61
N ASP A 75 -5.57 -0.98 6.73
CA ASP A 75 -6.06 0.34 7.11
C ASP A 75 -5.63 1.42 6.10
N PHE A 76 -4.38 1.35 5.63
CA PHE A 76 -3.86 2.24 4.60
C PHE A 76 -4.65 2.14 3.29
N TYR A 77 -4.96 0.93 2.83
CA TYR A 77 -5.80 0.75 1.64
C TYR A 77 -7.22 1.30 1.84
N ASN A 78 -7.81 1.06 3.01
CA ASN A 78 -9.14 1.57 3.31
C ASN A 78 -9.18 3.11 3.32
N ALA A 79 -8.20 3.74 3.99
CA ALA A 79 -8.07 5.19 4.03
C ALA A 79 -7.84 5.77 2.63
N SER A 80 -6.94 5.16 1.86
CA SER A 80 -6.63 5.58 0.48
C SER A 80 -7.87 5.52 -0.42
N PHE A 81 -8.66 4.46 -0.31
CA PHE A 81 -9.92 4.32 -1.06
C PHE A 81 -10.93 5.41 -0.68
N ILE A 82 -11.10 5.69 0.61
CA ILE A 82 -11.99 6.76 1.09
C ILE A 82 -11.54 8.11 0.55
N CYS A 83 -10.24 8.41 0.55
CA CYS A 83 -9.69 9.64 -0.02
C CYS A 83 -10.00 9.76 -1.52
N ALA A 84 -9.81 8.68 -2.29
CA ALA A 84 -10.11 8.65 -3.72
C ALA A 84 -11.61 8.89 -3.99
N GLU A 85 -12.49 8.23 -3.23
CA GLU A 85 -13.94 8.36 -3.36
C GLU A 85 -14.46 9.75 -2.96
N LYS A 86 -13.91 10.35 -1.89
CA LYS A 86 -14.24 11.73 -1.49
C LYS A 86 -13.91 12.71 -2.60
N ARG A 87 -12.71 12.61 -3.17
CA ARG A 87 -12.26 13.48 -4.26
C ARG A 87 -13.13 13.34 -5.51
N LYS A 88 -13.49 12.10 -5.89
CA LYS A 88 -14.42 11.85 -7.02
C LYS A 88 -15.77 12.53 -6.83
N LYS A 89 -16.23 12.65 -5.59
CA LYS A 89 -17.51 13.28 -5.21
C LYS A 89 -17.39 14.78 -4.92
N GLY A 90 -16.18 15.37 -5.01
CA GLY A 90 -15.93 16.76 -4.66
C GLY A 90 -16.09 17.07 -3.15
N LEU A 91 -15.88 16.06 -2.31
CA LEU A 91 -16.00 16.11 -0.84
C LEU A 91 -14.64 16.23 -0.14
#